data_AF-A0A1H9PDV2-F1
#
_entry.id   AF-A0A1H9PDV2-F1
#
_cell.length_a   1.000
_cell.length_b   1.000
_cell.length_c   1.000
_cell.angle_alpha   90.00
_cell.angle_beta   90.00
_cell.angle_gamma   90.00
#
_symmetry.space_group_name_H-M   'P 1'
#
loop_
_entity.id
_entity.type
_entity.pdbx_description
1 polymer ?
#
loop_
_entity_poly.entity_id
_entity_poly.type
_entity_poly.pdbx_seq_one_letter_code
_entity_poly.pdbx_strand_id
1 'polypeptide(L)'
;MNKRDMTKFDKFVEAICALLLLVSISLQVVFCVIHSLSIFSLVINILIIVLIYMGLSILSCYPERVNAIPAEICLGNIRRYSIKMIRYAKFIFIASLVVPEVCDLLEYNLGQWYSFVVVVAILAEIIFYEVKIIKLIHLIKK
;
A
#
# COMPACT_ATOMS: atom_id res chain seq x y z
N MET A 1 0.12 17.34 1.93
CA MET A 1 -0.88 16.60 2.75
C MET A 1 -1.24 17.40 3.99
N ASN A 2 -2.52 17.70 4.24
CA ASN A 2 -2.95 18.55 5.36
C ASN A 2 -2.83 17.76 6.68
N LYS A 3 -2.05 18.26 7.67
CA LYS A 3 -1.73 17.53 8.92
C LYS A 3 -2.96 17.20 9.79
N ARG A 4 -4.13 17.79 9.49
CA ARG A 4 -5.40 17.71 10.23
C ARG A 4 -6.27 16.49 9.88
N ASP A 5 -5.95 15.81 8.79
CA ASP A 5 -6.72 14.64 8.32
C ASP A 5 -6.11 13.30 8.78
N MET A 6 -4.98 13.35 9.49
CA MET A 6 -4.23 12.16 9.91
C MET A 6 -4.43 11.85 11.39
N THR A 7 -4.91 10.65 11.68
CA THR A 7 -4.85 10.08 13.03
C THR A 7 -3.37 9.79 13.38
N LYS A 8 -3.01 9.80 14.67
CA LYS A 8 -1.67 9.38 15.12
C LYS A 8 -1.30 7.97 14.60
N PHE A 9 -2.28 7.08 14.59
CA PHE A 9 -2.15 5.73 14.05
C PHE A 9 -1.82 5.72 12.56
N ASP A 10 -2.41 6.61 11.77
CA ASP A 10 -2.17 6.66 10.33
C ASP A 10 -0.73 7.10 10.00
N LYS A 11 -0.15 7.99 10.82
CA LYS A 11 1.27 8.36 10.72
C LYS A 11 2.19 7.19 11.09
N PHE A 12 1.78 6.40 12.09
CA PHE A 12 2.52 5.24 12.54
C PHE A 12 2.55 4.14 11.46
N VAL A 13 1.41 3.84 10.83
CA VAL A 13 1.33 2.88 9.71
C VAL A 13 2.19 3.33 8.54
N GLU A 14 2.17 4.62 8.19
CA GLU A 14 3.04 5.18 7.15
C GLU A 14 4.53 5.00 7.47
N ALA A 15 4.93 5.25 8.72
CA ALA A 15 6.31 5.09 9.16
C ALA A 15 6.76 3.63 9.11
N ILE A 16 5.91 2.69 9.55
CA ILE A 16 6.20 1.26 9.41
C ILE A 16 6.29 0.88 7.93
N CYS A 17 5.39 1.37 7.09
CA CYS A 17 5.40 1.08 5.66
C CYS A 17 6.72 1.55 5.00
N ALA A 18 7.23 2.72 5.37
CA ALA A 18 8.53 3.22 4.91
C ALA A 18 9.69 2.36 5.42
N LEU A 19 9.62 1.87 6.67
CA LEU A 19 10.62 0.96 7.22
C LEU A 19 10.60 -0.40 6.51
N LEU A 20 9.42 -0.96 6.22
CA LEU A 20 9.28 -2.20 5.47
C LEU A 20 9.84 -2.05 4.04
N LEU A 21 9.64 -0.91 3.40
CA LEU A 21 10.25 -0.61 2.10
C LEU A 21 11.79 -0.68 2.15
N LEU A 22 12.40 -0.08 3.18
CA LEU A 22 13.86 -0.14 3.37
C LEU A 22 14.34 -1.56 3.62
N VAL A 23 13.57 -2.34 4.40
CA VAL A 23 13.83 -3.75 4.65
C VAL A 23 13.79 -4.53 3.33
N SER A 24 12.74 -4.37 2.51
CA SER A 24 12.64 -5.04 1.21
C SER A 24 13.80 -4.73 0.27
N ILE A 25 14.19 -3.46 0.17
CA ILE A 25 15.36 -3.05 -0.64
C ILE A 25 16.62 -3.75 -0.13
N SER A 26 16.80 -3.80 1.20
CA SER A 26 17.97 -4.45 1.81
C SER A 26 17.99 -5.95 1.54
N LEU A 27 16.84 -6.63 1.66
CA LEU A 27 16.72 -8.06 1.38
C LEU A 27 17.03 -8.36 -0.09
N GLN A 28 16.53 -7.57 -1.03
CA GLN A 28 16.82 -7.77 -2.46
C GLN A 28 18.31 -7.63 -2.77
N VAL A 29 19.00 -6.66 -2.15
CA VAL A 29 20.44 -6.50 -2.31
C VAL A 29 21.17 -7.74 -1.77
N VAL A 30 20.81 -8.21 -0.57
CA VAL A 30 21.42 -9.41 0.03
C VAL A 30 21.17 -10.64 -0.83
N PHE A 31 19.92 -10.84 -1.27
CA PHE A 31 19.54 -11.96 -2.13
C PHE A 31 20.30 -11.96 -3.46
N CYS A 32 20.48 -10.77 -4.06
CA CYS A 32 21.27 -10.58 -5.28
C CYS A 32 22.73 -10.98 -5.10
N VAL A 33 23.34 -10.65 -3.96
CA VAL A 33 24.73 -11.02 -3.65
C VAL A 33 24.87 -12.53 -3.43
N ILE A 34 23.97 -13.15 -2.67
CA ILE A 34 24.00 -14.59 -2.38
C ILE A 34 23.83 -15.42 -3.65
N HIS A 35 22.85 -15.07 -4.49
CA HIS A 35 22.49 -15.86 -5.66
C HIS A 35 23.20 -15.42 -6.94
N SER A 36 24.15 -14.47 -6.86
CA SER A 36 24.88 -13.91 -8.01
C SER A 36 23.95 -13.49 -9.17
N LEU A 37 22.83 -12.84 -8.83
CA LEU A 37 21.84 -12.40 -9.80
C LEU A 37 22.35 -11.22 -10.64
N SER A 38 21.72 -11.01 -11.80
CA SER A 38 22.02 -9.85 -12.64
C SER A 38 21.69 -8.55 -11.92
N ILE A 39 22.64 -7.61 -11.93
CA ILE A 39 22.48 -6.24 -11.40
C ILE A 39 21.28 -5.55 -12.08
N PHE A 40 21.01 -5.83 -13.35
CA PHE A 40 19.86 -5.28 -14.07
C PHE A 40 18.53 -5.70 -13.42
N SER A 41 18.40 -6.96 -13.01
CA SER A 41 17.18 -7.46 -12.34
C SER A 41 16.99 -6.80 -10.98
N LEU A 42 18.07 -6.60 -10.21
CA LEU A 42 18.04 -5.88 -8.93
C LEU A 42 17.53 -4.44 -9.11
N VAL A 43 18.09 -3.71 -10.08
CA VAL A 43 17.71 -2.30 -10.33
C VAL A 43 16.24 -2.20 -10.72
N ILE A 44 15.75 -3.08 -11.60
CA ILE A 44 14.34 -3.07 -12.03
C ILE A 44 13.40 -3.39 -10.86
N ASN A 45 13.71 -4.39 -10.03
CA ASN A 45 12.87 -4.76 -8.89
C ASN A 45 12.76 -3.62 -7.86
N ILE A 46 13.90 -3.02 -7.49
CA ILE A 46 13.93 -1.85 -6.59
C ILE A 46 13.13 -0.69 -7.22
N LEU A 47 13.33 -0.41 -8.51
CA LEU A 47 12.64 0.66 -9.20
C LEU A 47 11.13 0.46 -9.19
N ILE A 48 10.65 -0.76 -9.47
CA ILE A 48 9.21 -1.09 -9.44
C ILE A 48 8.63 -0.83 -8.06
N ILE A 49 9.29 -1.28 -7.00
CA ILE A 49 8.76 -1.16 -5.64
C ILE A 49 8.73 0.30 -5.18
N VAL A 50 9.79 1.05 -5.48
CA VAL A 50 9.83 2.50 -5.22
C VAL A 50 8.75 3.23 -6.01
N LEU A 51 8.53 2.88 -7.27
CA LEU A 51 7.47 3.47 -8.10
C LEU A 51 6.08 3.18 -7.53
N ILE A 52 5.81 1.95 -7.09
CA ILE A 52 4.52 1.60 -6.50
C ILE A 52 4.31 2.36 -5.18
N TYR A 53 5.32 2.43 -4.33
CA TYR A 53 5.26 3.19 -3.08
C TYR A 53 4.98 4.68 -3.33
N MET A 54 5.70 5.29 -4.28
CA MET A 54 5.52 6.69 -4.65
C MET A 54 4.16 6.93 -5.30
N GLY A 55 3.75 6.06 -6.23
CA GLY A 55 2.46 6.13 -6.91
C GLY A 55 1.29 6.12 -5.93
N LEU A 56 1.26 5.16 -5.01
CA LEU A 56 0.22 5.09 -3.98
C LEU A 56 0.27 6.29 -3.01
N SER A 57 1.45 6.83 -2.74
CA SER A 57 1.60 8.04 -1.92
C SER A 57 1.10 9.31 -2.64
N ILE A 58 1.27 9.39 -3.96
CA ILE A 58 0.70 10.46 -4.79
C ILE A 58 -0.82 10.32 -4.88
N LEU A 59 -1.35 9.11 -5.08
CA LEU A 59 -2.80 8.85 -5.08
C LEU A 59 -3.43 9.30 -3.75
N SER A 60 -2.73 9.09 -2.63
CA SER A 60 -3.17 9.55 -1.31
C SER A 60 -3.29 11.08 -1.19
N CYS A 61 -2.63 11.85 -2.07
CA CYS A 61 -2.74 13.31 -2.09
C CYS A 61 -4.02 13.81 -2.80
N TYR A 62 -4.62 12.99 -3.67
CA TYR A 62 -5.78 13.36 -4.49
C TYR A 62 -6.96 12.38 -4.28
N PRO A 63 -7.50 12.24 -3.05
CA PRO A 63 -8.57 11.28 -2.74
C PRO A 63 -9.84 11.50 -3.56
N GLU A 64 -10.13 12.74 -3.97
CA GLU A 64 -11.24 13.09 -4.85
C GLU A 64 -11.15 12.41 -6.23
N ARG A 65 -9.93 12.28 -6.77
CA ARG A 65 -9.69 11.60 -8.05
C ARG A 65 -9.82 10.09 -7.91
N VAL A 66 -9.37 9.53 -6.78
CA VAL A 66 -9.43 8.09 -6.52
C VAL A 66 -10.88 7.60 -6.42
N ASN A 67 -11.75 8.37 -5.78
CA ASN A 67 -13.15 7.97 -5.59
C ASN A 67 -14.09 8.52 -6.68
N ALA A 68 -13.57 9.29 -7.64
CA ALA A 68 -14.36 9.99 -8.66
C ALA A 68 -15.50 10.85 -8.08
N ILE A 69 -15.23 11.55 -6.97
CA ILE A 69 -16.21 12.40 -6.26
C ILE A 69 -15.83 13.88 -6.46
N PRO A 70 -16.79 14.80 -6.64
CA PRO A 70 -16.50 16.24 -6.63
C PRO A 70 -15.85 16.68 -5.31
N ALA A 71 -14.88 17.62 -5.42
CA ALA A 71 -14.08 18.08 -4.28
C ALA A 71 -14.93 18.68 -3.15
N GLU A 72 -16.12 19.20 -3.46
CA GLU A 72 -17.08 19.75 -2.50
C GLU A 72 -17.62 18.71 -1.53
N ILE A 73 -17.77 17.46 -1.98
CA ILE A 73 -18.27 16.33 -1.17
C ILE A 73 -17.11 15.57 -0.51
N CYS A 74 -15.90 15.67 -1.07
CA CYS A 74 -14.68 15.02 -0.55
C CYS A 74 -14.08 15.75 0.66
N LEU A 75 -14.90 15.95 1.70
CA LEU A 75 -14.53 16.65 2.93
C LEU A 75 -14.75 15.78 4.17
N GLY A 76 -14.11 16.17 5.28
CA GLY A 76 -14.26 15.54 6.59
C GLY A 76 -13.98 14.04 6.57
N ASN A 77 -14.98 13.25 6.95
CA ASN A 77 -14.84 11.80 7.09
C ASN A 77 -14.64 11.07 5.75
N ILE A 78 -15.22 11.55 4.65
CA ILE A 78 -15.04 10.94 3.31
C ILE A 78 -13.57 10.99 2.93
N ARG A 79 -12.98 12.18 2.96
CA ARG A 79 -11.55 12.39 2.69
C ARG A 79 -10.65 11.52 3.58
N ARG A 80 -10.97 11.43 4.88
CA ARG A 80 -10.22 10.59 5.84
C ARG A 80 -10.29 9.10 5.48
N TYR A 81 -11.46 8.58 5.12
CA TYR A 81 -11.61 7.18 4.72
C TYR A 81 -10.91 6.87 3.40
N SER A 82 -10.99 7.76 2.42
CA SER A 82 -10.27 7.61 1.14
C SER A 82 -8.75 7.55 1.33
N ILE A 83 -8.20 8.42 2.17
CA ILE A 83 -6.76 8.42 2.47
C ILE A 83 -6.36 7.15 3.25
N LYS A 84 -7.20 6.72 4.20
CA LYS A 84 -6.97 5.48 4.97
C LYS A 84 -6.94 4.26 4.05
N MET A 85 -7.91 4.16 3.13
CA MET A 85 -7.99 3.08 2.14
C MET A 85 -6.67 2.91 1.39
N ILE A 86 -6.19 3.98 0.74
CA ILE A 86 -4.96 3.93 -0.06
C ILE A 86 -3.75 3.60 0.81
N ARG A 87 -3.69 4.12 2.04
CA ARG A 87 -2.58 3.86 2.96
C ARG A 87 -2.53 2.41 3.42
N TYR A 88 -3.66 1.82 3.78
CA TYR A 88 -3.72 0.43 4.20
C TYR A 88 -3.48 -0.52 3.03
N ALA A 89 -4.05 -0.25 1.85
CA ALA A 89 -3.72 -0.98 0.63
C ALA A 89 -2.21 -0.94 0.34
N LYS A 90 -1.58 0.24 0.42
CA LYS A 90 -0.12 0.40 0.30
C LYS A 90 0.64 -0.42 1.34
N PHE A 91 0.21 -0.37 2.59
CA PHE A 91 0.84 -1.11 3.67
C PHE A 91 0.76 -2.62 3.45
N ILE A 92 -0.42 -3.15 3.12
CA ILE A 92 -0.63 -4.57 2.81
C ILE A 92 0.25 -4.98 1.63
N PHE A 93 0.29 -4.17 0.57
CA PHE A 93 1.13 -4.43 -0.59
C PHE A 93 2.61 -4.52 -0.23
N ILE A 94 3.19 -3.51 0.44
CA ILE A 94 4.61 -3.53 0.80
C ILE A 94 4.93 -4.66 1.80
N ALA A 95 4.10 -4.84 2.82
CA ALA A 95 4.28 -5.95 3.77
C ALA A 95 4.23 -7.31 3.06
N SER A 96 3.39 -7.44 2.02
CA SER A 96 3.27 -8.67 1.26
C SER A 96 4.48 -9.00 0.38
N LEU A 97 5.33 -8.02 0.07
CA LEU A 97 6.57 -8.24 -0.68
C LEU A 97 7.70 -8.77 0.20
N VAL A 98 7.75 -8.33 1.47
CA VAL A 98 8.76 -8.76 2.44
C VAL A 98 8.67 -10.27 2.70
N VAL A 99 7.46 -10.84 2.75
CA VAL A 99 7.28 -12.26 3.09
C VAL A 99 7.92 -13.20 2.05
N PRO A 100 7.66 -13.07 0.73
CA PRO A 100 8.41 -13.79 -0.30
C PRO A 100 9.90 -13.59 -0.21
N GLU A 101 10.38 -12.36 -0.05
CA GLU A 101 11.81 -12.05 0.01
C GLU A 101 12.50 -12.77 1.20
N VAL A 102 11.83 -12.85 2.35
CA VAL A 102 12.32 -13.60 3.53
C VAL A 102 12.28 -15.10 3.28
N CYS A 103 11.20 -15.62 2.70
CA CYS A 103 11.06 -17.05 2.41
C CYS A 103 12.09 -17.52 1.37
N ASP A 104 12.34 -16.72 0.34
CA ASP A 104 13.36 -16.99 -0.68
C ASP A 104 14.76 -17.03 -0.06
N LEU A 105 15.05 -16.16 0.91
CA LEU A 105 16.32 -16.18 1.64
C LEU A 105 16.47 -17.39 2.59
N LEU A 106 15.36 -17.94 3.07
CA LEU A 106 15.31 -19.12 3.95
C LEU A 106 15.10 -20.43 3.18
N GLU A 107 15.10 -20.39 1.84
CA GLU A 107 14.86 -21.53 0.96
C GLU A 107 13.51 -22.24 1.21
N TYR A 108 12.51 -21.50 1.71
CA TYR A 108 11.16 -22.02 1.90
C TYR A 108 10.30 -21.81 0.65
N ASN A 109 9.68 -22.89 0.16
CA ASN A 109 8.72 -22.82 -0.94
C ASN A 109 7.40 -22.19 -0.48
N LEU A 110 7.14 -20.97 -0.93
CA LEU A 110 5.82 -20.34 -0.82
C LEU A 110 4.85 -20.96 -1.81
N GLY A 111 3.70 -21.42 -1.31
CA GLY A 111 2.63 -21.93 -2.16
C GLY A 111 1.98 -20.82 -2.99
N GLN A 112 1.49 -21.16 -4.18
CA GLN A 112 0.78 -20.24 -5.11
C GLN A 112 -0.43 -19.53 -4.48
N TRP A 113 -0.97 -20.08 -3.38
CA TRP A 113 -2.07 -19.49 -2.61
C TRP A 113 -1.70 -18.18 -1.92
N TYR A 114 -0.42 -17.91 -1.66
CA TYR A 114 0.01 -16.69 -0.99
C TYR A 114 -0.43 -15.44 -1.76
N SER A 115 -0.11 -15.37 -3.05
CA SER A 115 -0.48 -14.23 -3.90
C SER A 115 -1.99 -14.05 -3.98
N PHE A 116 -2.74 -15.15 -4.02
CA PHE A 116 -4.20 -15.11 -3.98
C PHE A 116 -4.73 -14.50 -2.68
N VAL A 117 -4.19 -14.92 -1.53
CA VAL A 117 -4.57 -14.37 -0.21
C VAL A 117 -4.26 -12.89 -0.12
N VAL A 118 -3.10 -12.44 -0.62
CA VAL A 118 -2.72 -11.02 -0.65
C VAL A 118 -3.70 -10.20 -1.49
N VAL A 119 -4.03 -10.67 -2.69
CA VAL A 119 -5.00 -9.99 -3.56
C VAL A 119 -6.37 -9.90 -2.91
N VAL A 120 -6.85 -10.99 -2.30
CA VAL A 120 -8.12 -11.00 -1.56
C VAL A 120 -8.08 -10.02 -0.38
N ALA A 121 -6.98 -9.94 0.35
CA ALA A 121 -6.82 -9.02 1.47
C ALA A 121 -6.87 -7.54 1.01
N ILE A 122 -6.18 -7.20 -0.08
CA ILE A 122 -6.21 -5.84 -0.65
C ILE A 122 -7.62 -5.50 -1.13
N LEU A 123 -8.28 -6.40 -1.86
CA LEU A 123 -9.64 -6.17 -2.36
C LEU A 123 -10.65 -6.02 -1.22
N ALA A 124 -10.57 -6.86 -0.20
CA ALA A 124 -11.45 -6.79 0.96
C ALA A 124 -11.31 -5.45 1.71
N GLU A 125 -10.07 -4.96 1.84
CA GLU A 125 -9.78 -3.67 2.46
C GLU A 125 -10.36 -2.50 1.64
N ILE A 126 -10.17 -2.50 0.33
CA ILE A 126 -10.72 -1.47 -0.57
C ILE A 126 -12.25 -1.46 -0.49
N ILE A 127 -12.89 -2.63 -0.64
CA ILE A 127 -14.35 -2.77 -0.59
C ILE A 127 -14.91 -2.26 0.74
N PHE A 128 -14.24 -2.57 1.86
CA PHE A 128 -14.67 -2.14 3.18
C PHE A 128 -14.73 -0.62 3.31
N TYR A 129 -13.72 0.10 2.81
CA TYR A 129 -13.70 1.56 2.86
C TYR A 129 -14.63 2.19 1.83
N GLU A 130 -14.70 1.66 0.61
CA GLU A 130 -15.64 2.10 -0.43
C GLU A 130 -17.09 2.05 0.07
N VAL A 131 -17.51 0.93 0.68
CA VAL A 131 -18.86 0.80 1.24
C VAL A 131 -19.14 1.86 2.32
N LYS A 132 -18.15 2.19 3.15
CA LYS A 132 -18.29 3.27 4.16
C LYS A 132 -18.41 4.64 3.52
N ILE A 133 -17.60 4.93 2.50
CA ILE A 133 -17.62 6.19 1.76
C ILE A 133 -18.97 6.36 1.06
N ILE A 134 -19.46 5.35 0.34
CA ILE A 134 -20.74 5.38 -0.36
C ILE A 134 -21.91 5.62 0.61
N LYS A 135 -21.91 4.94 1.77
CA LYS A 135 -22.94 5.16 2.81
C LYS A 135 -22.93 6.60 3.33
N LEU A 136 -21.76 7.18 3.55
CA LEU A 136 -21.63 8.57 3.98
C LEU A 136 -22.12 9.57 2.93
N ILE A 137 -21.81 9.33 1.66
CA ILE A 137 -22.29 10.18 0.55
C ILE A 137 -23.83 10.13 0.46
N HIS A 138 -24.41 8.93 0.60
CA HIS A 138 -25.86 8.78 0.56
C HIS A 138 -26.54 9.51 1.73
N LEU A 139 -25.93 9.54 2.91
CA LEU A 139 -26.43 10.29 4.06
C LEU A 139 -26.35 11.81 3.87
N ILE A 140 -25.36 12.32 3.15
CA ILE A 140 -25.22 13.77 2.87
C ILE A 140 -26.20 14.25 1.81
N LYS A 141 -26.58 13.38 0.87
CA LYS A 141 -27.55 13.70 -0.19
C LYS A 141 -29.01 13.68 0.27
N LYS A 142 -29.29 13.17 1.46
CA LYS A 142 -30.64 13.07 2.03
C LYS A 142 -30.90 14.24 2.97
#